data_AF-A0AAE4CW53-F1
#
_entry.id   AF-A0AAE4CW53-F1
#
_cell.length_a   1.000
_cell.length_b   1.000
_cell.length_c   1.000
_cell.angle_alpha   90.00
_cell.angle_beta   90.00
_cell.angle_gamma   90.00
#
_symmetry.space_group_name_H-M   'P 1'
#
loop_
_entity.id
_entity.type
_entity.pdbx_description
1 polymer ?
#
loop_
_entity_poly.entity_id
_entity_poly.type
_entity_poly.pdbx_seq_one_letter_code
_entity_poly.pdbx_strand_id
1 'polypeptide(L)' 'MKPTVDEAARVQSFGAQLSALLGAMPDRNSSDLERADWCDAKADLLERVGSAEAVELAGTARATAVRLRGPGVA' A
#
# COMPACT_ATOMS: atom_id res chain seq x y z
N MET A 1 -22.10 6.82 -18.78
CA MET A 1 -21.46 5.66 -19.43
C MET A 1 -21.46 4.50 -18.45
N LYS A 2 -21.85 3.27 -18.85
CA LYS A 2 -21.62 2.09 -18.02
C LYS A 2 -20.13 1.70 -18.14
N PRO A 3 -19.45 1.34 -17.04
CA PRO A 3 -18.08 0.86 -17.13
C PRO A 3 -18.03 -0.39 -18.01
N THR A 4 -16.94 -0.53 -18.76
CA THR A 4 -16.69 -1.75 -19.53
C THR A 4 -16.46 -2.94 -18.59
N VAL A 5 -16.69 -4.17 -19.04
CA VAL A 5 -16.49 -5.38 -18.21
C VAL A 5 -15.08 -5.43 -17.61
N ASP A 6 -14.07 -4.99 -18.36
CA ASP A 6 -12.68 -4.92 -17.90
C ASP A 6 -12.45 -3.85 -16.84
N GLU A 7 -13.12 -2.71 -16.94
CA GLU A 7 -13.06 -1.64 -15.94
C GLU A 7 -13.69 -2.09 -14.62
N ALA A 8 -14.85 -2.78 -14.69
CA ALA A 8 -15.48 -3.36 -13.51
C ALA A 8 -14.59 -4.41 -12.83
N ALA A 9 -13.93 -5.27 -13.60
CA ALA A 9 -12.99 -6.27 -13.07
C ALA A 9 -11.77 -5.61 -12.39
N ARG A 10 -11.23 -4.53 -12.97
CA ARG A 10 -10.12 -3.76 -12.38
C ARG A 10 -10.52 -3.11 -11.05
N VAL A 11 -11.72 -2.51 -10.99
CA VAL A 11 -12.23 -1.90 -9.75
C VAL A 11 -12.46 -2.95 -8.67
N GLN A 12 -13.03 -4.10 -9.01
CA GLN A 12 -13.21 -5.21 -8.05
C GLN A 12 -11.86 -5.74 -7.54
N SER A 13 -10.89 -5.94 -8.44
CA SER A 13 -9.56 -6.41 -8.07
C SER A 13 -8.84 -5.42 -7.15
N PHE A 14 -8.90 -4.12 -7.47
CA PHE A 14 -8.35 -3.07 -6.64
C PHE A 14 -9.01 -3.03 -5.25
N GLY A 15 -10.35 -3.07 -5.20
CA GLY A 15 -11.10 -3.07 -3.94
C GLY A 15 -10.77 -4.28 -3.06
N ALA A 16 -10.63 -5.47 -3.64
CA ALA A 16 -10.24 -6.67 -2.91
C ALA A 16 -8.83 -6.54 -2.31
N GLN A 17 -7.88 -6.01 -3.09
CA GLN A 17 -6.50 -5.79 -2.62
C GLN A 17 -6.41 -4.71 -1.54
N LEU A 18 -7.17 -3.62 -1.68
CA LEU A 18 -7.28 -2.59 -0.65
C LEU A 18 -7.85 -3.18 0.65
N SER A 19 -8.94 -3.95 0.54
CA SER A 19 -9.56 -4.58 1.72
C SER A 19 -8.62 -5.57 2.39
N ALA A 20 -7.87 -6.36 1.62
CA ALA A 20 -6.88 -7.28 2.16
C ALA A 20 -5.73 -6.53 2.86
N LEU A 21 -5.22 -5.46 2.25
CA LEU A 21 -4.17 -4.63 2.83
C LEU A 21 -4.62 -3.99 4.15
N LEU A 22 -5.84 -3.45 4.20
CA LEU A 22 -6.40 -2.86 5.42
C LEU A 22 -6.67 -3.92 6.50
N GLY A 23 -7.09 -5.12 6.11
CA GLY A 23 -7.26 -6.26 7.03
C GLY A 23 -5.94 -6.80 7.58
N ALA A 24 -4.85 -6.66 6.82
CA ALA A 24 -3.50 -7.03 7.21
C ALA A 24 -2.72 -5.86 7.85
N MET A 25 -3.40 -4.80 8.30
CA MET A 25 -2.73 -3.66 8.93
C MET A 25 -1.99 -4.12 10.19
N PRO A 26 -0.67 -3.91 10.27
CA PRO A 26 0.14 -4.24 11.44
C PRO A 26 -0.34 -3.48 12.67
N ASP A 27 -0.30 -4.13 13.83
CA ASP A 27 -0.61 -3.48 15.10
C ASP A 27 0.66 -2.91 15.76
N ARG A 28 0.53 -2.45 17.00
CA ARG A 28 1.65 -1.87 17.77
C ARG A 28 2.72 -2.89 18.17
N ASN A 29 2.40 -4.19 18.14
CA ASN A 29 3.27 -5.30 18.50
C ASN A 29 3.91 -5.95 17.28
N SER A 30 3.40 -5.69 16.07
CA SER A 30 3.99 -6.16 14.82
C SER A 30 5.45 -5.74 14.69
N SER A 31 6.26 -6.63 14.14
CA SER A 31 7.68 -6.37 13.91
C SER A 31 7.90 -5.23 12.90
N ASP A 32 9.05 -4.56 12.97
CA ASP A 32 9.38 -3.53 11.99
C ASP A 32 9.46 -4.07 10.56
N LEU A 33 9.85 -5.33 10.39
CA LEU A 33 9.85 -5.99 9.08
C LEU A 33 8.42 -6.13 8.53
N GLU A 34 7.49 -6.63 9.34
CA GLU A 34 6.07 -6.75 8.96
C GLU A 34 5.46 -5.38 8.62
N ARG A 35 5.79 -4.36 9.42
CA ARG A 35 5.37 -2.98 9.18
C ARG A 35 5.96 -2.42 7.89
N ALA A 36 7.22 -2.74 7.57
CA ALA A 36 7.87 -2.32 6.34
C ALA A 36 7.21 -2.98 5.11
N ASP A 37 6.94 -4.28 5.19
CA ASP A 37 6.29 -5.02 4.10
C ASP A 37 4.87 -4.50 3.84
N TRP A 38 4.13 -4.16 4.90
CA TRP A 38 2.83 -3.50 4.75
C TRP A 38 2.94 -2.12 4.08
N CYS A 39 3.96 -1.33 4.44
CA CYS A 39 4.20 -0.02 3.83
C CYS A 39 4.54 -0.15 2.33
N ASP A 40 5.31 -1.16 1.92
CA ASP A 40 5.58 -1.42 0.51
C ASP A 40 4.31 -1.84 -0.24
N ALA A 41 3.53 -2.77 0.31
CA ALA A 41 2.28 -3.19 -0.30
C ALA A 41 1.29 -2.02 -0.44
N LYS A 42 1.28 -1.09 0.51
CA LYS A 42 0.53 0.16 0.42
C LYS A 42 1.04 1.05 -0.71
N ALA A 43 2.36 1.20 -0.86
CA ALA A 43 2.95 2.00 -1.92
C ALA A 43 2.57 1.45 -3.31
N ASP A 44 2.72 0.15 -3.53
CA ASP A 44 2.36 -0.53 -4.78
C ASP A 44 0.90 -0.29 -5.16
N LEU A 45 -0.01 -0.31 -4.17
CA LEU A 45 -1.42 -0.08 -4.40
C LEU A 45 -1.74 1.39 -4.74
N LEU A 46 -1.06 2.34 -4.09
CA LEU A 46 -1.22 3.77 -4.35
C LEU A 46 -0.68 4.17 -5.72
N GLU A 47 0.45 3.61 -6.15
CA GLU A 47 1.02 3.86 -7.48
C GLU A 47 0.04 3.48 -8.61
N ARG A 48 -0.82 2.48 -8.38
CA ARG A 48 -1.85 2.05 -9.33
C ARG A 48 -3.05 2.99 -9.43
N VAL A 49 -3.27 3.86 -8.44
CA VAL A 49 -4.29 4.92 -8.50
C VAL A 49 -3.85 6.01 -9.49
N GLY A 50 -2.55 6.30 -9.54
CA GLY A 50 -1.94 7.17 -10.56
C GLY A 50 -2.25 8.67 -10.44
N SER A 51 -2.86 9.12 -9.34
CA SER A 51 -2.99 10.55 -9.03
C SER A 51 -1.70 11.10 -8.43
N ALA A 52 -1.44 12.41 -8.60
CA ALA A 52 -0.26 13.06 -8.02
C ALA A 52 -0.18 12.85 -6.50
N GLU A 53 -1.31 13.01 -5.81
CA GLU A 53 -1.41 12.75 -4.36
C GLU A 53 -1.10 11.30 -4.01
N ALA A 54 -1.58 10.33 -4.79
CA ALA A 54 -1.29 8.92 -4.54
C ALA A 54 0.20 8.60 -4.75
N VAL A 55 0.85 9.22 -5.74
CA VAL A 55 2.30 9.08 -5.97
C VAL A 55 3.11 9.64 -4.80
N GLU A 56 2.75 10.81 -4.28
CA GLU A 56 3.40 11.39 -3.09
C GLU A 56 3.23 10.51 -1.85
N LEU A 57 2.01 9.98 -1.63
CA LEU A 57 1.73 9.04 -0.54
C LEU A 57 2.49 7.72 -0.70
N ALA A 58 2.62 7.21 -1.93
CA ALA A 58 3.42 6.02 -2.22
C ALA A 58 4.90 6.26 -1.87
N GLY A 59 5.46 7.41 -2.28
CA GLY A 59 6.83 7.80 -1.92
C GLY A 59 7.04 7.86 -0.40
N THR A 60 6.08 8.42 0.33
CA THR A 60 6.12 8.46 1.81
C THR A 60 6.07 7.06 2.43
N ALA A 61 5.25 6.16 1.87
CA ALA A 61 5.15 4.78 2.33
C ALA A 61 6.46 4.01 2.08
N ARG A 62 7.07 4.15 0.90
CA ARG A 62 8.40 3.59 0.59
C ARG A 62 9.48 4.09 1.54
N ALA A 63 9.54 5.41 1.77
CA ALA A 63 10.50 5.99 2.69
C ALA A 63 10.34 5.43 4.12
N THR A 64 9.09 5.18 4.54
CA THR A 64 8.80 4.55 5.82
C THR A 64 9.27 3.09 5.85
N ALA A 65 9.02 2.31 4.80
CA ALA A 65 9.49 0.94 4.69
C ALA A 65 11.03 0.85 4.78
N VAL A 66 11.73 1.74 4.06
CA VAL A 66 13.20 1.84 4.12
C VAL A 66 13.68 2.16 5.54
N ARG A 67 13.03 3.12 6.21
CA ARG A 67 13.38 3.49 7.60
C ARG A 67 13.18 2.33 8.58
N LEU A 68 12.12 1.55 8.42
CA LEU A 68 11.83 0.39 9.26
C LEU A 68 12.81 -0.77 9.03
N ARG A 69 13.34 -0.92 7.81
CA ARG A 69 14.37 -1.93 7.47
C ARG A 69 15.80 -1.48 7.75
N GLY A 70 16.03 -0.18 7.87
CA GLY A 70 17.33 0.38 8.18
C GLY A 70 17.84 -0.14 9.52
N PRO A 71 19.16 -0.06 9.77
CA PRO A 71 19.69 -0.32 11.09
C PRO A 71 18.93 0.58 12.04
N GLY A 72 18.23 -0.01 13.01
CA GLY A 72 17.43 0.73 13.97
C GLY A 72 18.24 1.94 14.44
N VAL A 73 17.61 3.10 14.52
CA VAL A 73 18.20 4.20 15.27
C VAL A 73 18.39 3.65 16.68
N ALA A 74 19.62 3.25 16.97
CA ALA A 74 20.04 2.62 18.21
C ALA A 74 19.86 3.61 19.38
#